data_AF-A0A2H3II64-F1
#
_entry.id   AF-A0A2H3II64-F1
#
_cell.length_a   1.000
_cell.length_b   1.000
_cell.length_c   1.000
_cell.angle_alpha   90.00
_cell.angle_beta   90.00
_cell.angle_gamma   90.00
#
_symmetry.space_group_name_H-M   'P 1'
#
loop_
_entity.id
_entity.type
_entity.pdbx_description
1 polymer ?
#
loop_
_entity_poly.entity_id
_entity_poly.type
_entity_poly.pdbx_seq_one_letter_code
_entity_poly.pdbx_strand_id
1 'polypeptide(L)'
;MDSFVRPNQWVAIRLSSDMYKLVKATPNTTILLGKYGSFYTNQILGRPFHLTYELSNESEEDGYSLRIVPAAELHAEALISEGSGEADGMIEEADSGNTEQQPIRSNRDINDDGSAQTLTWEEIEELKQNATGGKEIIDKLLESHSTIDKKTAFSLAKYKLRKEKKYLKRFTVVPLDVNILTEYMLEQKEASRIMELRHESIGLLGCWGNVHHSGNLEDIDPSGRYLVLDDTGGLVVAAMAERMGILYSPGADEDNEEPENDSGVDGKKEERTTAPGQANKKQAKPQNQQRTRKQPMTAKQNTITVIHPHSQPNLSLLKYFGYEAEEPDETHPLFDHLKMATWLQVLDPEADNIYSEKPEEVDDATLKAYKPRQRGTYHRKHARWARVRAVVDEVREGGYDGLIVASVMDPDSVLKHLVPLLNGGAPIVVYSPSVELLTNLMDQYSTARRTAYIHKKADLEKERRSIDPENMDVDLPSIESQLSSEFPLDPTLVLAPMLQTSRVREWQVLPGRTHPLMTGRGGAEGYIFHGIRAIPQSQHVQARGISTRKRRKLDVGDIGTPEDALTPITA
;
A
#
# COMPACT_ATOMS: atom_id res chain seq x y z
N MET A 1 1.84 12.38 -4.48
CA MET A 1 1.30 12.60 -3.12
C MET A 1 1.41 14.09 -2.83
N ASP A 2 0.38 14.70 -2.24
CA ASP A 2 0.36 16.15 -2.04
C ASP A 2 1.32 16.61 -0.94
N SER A 3 1.93 17.78 -1.10
CA SER A 3 2.89 18.34 -0.13
C SER A 3 2.20 19.14 0.99
N PHE A 4 0.93 19.50 0.80
CA PHE A 4 0.11 20.28 1.72
C PHE A 4 -1.27 19.64 1.92
N VAL A 5 -1.92 19.98 3.03
CA VAL A 5 -3.25 19.47 3.37
C VAL A 5 -4.29 20.09 2.42
N ARG A 6 -4.92 19.27 1.57
CA ARG A 6 -5.97 19.72 0.65
C ARG A 6 -7.38 19.59 1.25
N PRO A 7 -8.33 20.44 0.81
CA PRO A 7 -9.74 20.29 1.14
C PRO A 7 -10.26 18.89 0.78
N ASN A 8 -11.08 18.30 1.66
CA ASN A 8 -11.72 17.00 1.49
C ASN A 8 -10.77 15.80 1.34
N GLN A 9 -9.46 15.99 1.50
CA GLN A 9 -8.48 14.91 1.53
C GLN A 9 -8.55 14.16 2.86
N TRP A 10 -8.33 12.85 2.85
CA TRP A 10 -8.08 12.11 4.08
C TRP A 10 -6.66 12.35 4.57
N VAL A 11 -6.52 12.65 5.86
CA VAL A 11 -5.24 12.86 6.53
C VAL A 11 -5.17 12.01 7.79
N ALA A 12 -3.95 11.68 8.20
CA ALA A 12 -3.70 11.04 9.48
C ALA A 12 -3.21 12.08 10.50
N ILE A 13 -3.83 12.09 11.67
CA ILE A 13 -3.42 12.91 12.80
C ILE A 13 -2.70 12.01 13.80
N ARG A 14 -1.37 12.15 13.88
CA ARG A 14 -0.55 11.46 14.88
C ARG A 14 -0.66 12.18 16.21
N LEU A 15 -1.13 11.49 17.24
CA LEU A 15 -1.29 12.02 18.58
C LEU A 15 0.01 11.87 19.39
N SER A 16 0.12 12.54 20.54
CA SER A 16 1.27 12.38 21.47
C SER A 16 1.45 10.96 22.00
N SER A 17 0.40 10.13 21.91
CA SER A 17 0.41 8.70 22.20
C SER A 17 0.92 7.84 21.03
N ASP A 18 1.42 8.45 19.96
CA ASP A 18 1.86 7.82 18.70
C ASP A 18 0.76 7.12 17.88
N MET A 19 -0.45 6.99 18.43
CA MET A 19 -1.65 6.54 17.71
C MET A 19 -2.10 7.54 16.63
N TYR A 20 -2.81 7.03 15.63
CA TYR A 20 -3.29 7.78 14.47
C TYR A 20 -4.80 7.97 14.50
N LYS A 21 -5.26 9.17 14.19
CA LYS A 21 -6.67 9.42 13.91
C LYS A 21 -6.83 9.79 12.45
N LEU A 22 -7.50 8.93 11.69
CA LEU A 22 -7.83 9.21 10.29
C LEU A 22 -9.04 10.15 10.23
N VAL A 23 -8.90 11.26 9.52
CA VAL A 23 -9.94 12.29 9.40
C VAL A 23 -9.97 12.83 7.98
N LYS A 24 -11.17 13.08 7.45
CA LYS A 24 -11.35 13.81 6.20
C LYS A 24 -11.30 15.32 6.48
N ALA A 25 -10.39 16.04 5.82
CA ALA A 25 -10.16 17.46 6.00
C ALA A 25 -11.25 18.31 5.30
N THR A 26 -12.50 18.15 5.73
CA THR A 26 -13.64 18.89 5.18
C THR A 26 -13.60 20.35 5.62
N PRO A 27 -13.63 21.34 4.70
CA PRO A 27 -13.64 22.75 5.06
C PRO A 27 -14.82 23.13 5.96
N ASN A 28 -14.62 24.13 6.82
CA ASN A 28 -15.64 24.70 7.72
C ASN A 28 -16.27 23.67 8.69
N THR A 29 -15.48 22.67 9.11
CA THR A 29 -15.90 21.67 10.10
C THR A 29 -14.94 21.67 11.29
N THR A 30 -15.35 21.02 12.38
CA THR A 30 -14.53 20.84 13.59
C THR A 30 -14.03 19.41 13.67
N ILE A 31 -12.72 19.23 13.81
CA ILE A 31 -12.08 17.94 14.05
C ILE A 31 -11.99 17.69 15.54
N LEU A 32 -12.64 16.62 15.99
CA LEU A 32 -12.60 16.16 17.38
C LEU A 32 -11.37 15.28 17.59
N LEU A 33 -10.59 15.48 18.64
CA LEU A 33 -9.45 14.63 19.04
C LEU A 33 -9.71 13.88 20.37
N GLY A 34 -10.97 13.80 20.81
CA GLY A 34 -11.35 13.12 22.05
C GLY A 34 -10.79 13.85 23.27
N LYS A 35 -10.05 13.15 24.13
CA LYS A 35 -9.45 13.73 25.35
C LYS A 35 -8.48 14.89 25.09
N TYR A 36 -7.95 15.01 23.87
CA TYR A 36 -7.00 16.06 23.52
C TYR A 36 -7.68 17.39 23.17
N GLY A 37 -9.00 17.41 22.95
CA GLY A 37 -9.76 18.59 22.56
C GLY A 37 -10.26 18.51 21.12
N SER A 38 -10.46 19.66 20.48
CA SER A 38 -10.91 19.77 19.09
C SER A 38 -10.40 21.05 18.45
N PHE A 39 -10.43 21.13 17.12
CA PHE A 39 -10.02 22.33 16.39
C PHE A 39 -10.77 22.50 15.06
N TYR A 40 -10.78 23.71 14.48
CA TYR A 40 -11.35 23.93 13.15
C TYR A 40 -10.45 23.44 12.03
N THR A 41 -11.01 22.66 11.11
CA THR A 41 -10.28 22.10 9.96
C THR A 41 -9.56 23.17 9.13
N ASN A 42 -10.16 24.36 8.97
CA ASN A 42 -9.57 25.45 8.19
C ASN A 42 -8.18 25.87 8.68
N GLN A 43 -7.86 25.64 9.95
CA GLN A 43 -6.56 25.99 10.51
C GLN A 43 -5.43 25.09 10.01
N ILE A 44 -5.71 23.91 9.46
CA ILE A 44 -4.70 23.01 8.89
C ILE A 44 -4.70 22.98 7.36
N LEU A 45 -5.76 23.47 6.70
CA LEU A 45 -5.87 23.50 5.24
C LEU A 45 -4.79 24.40 4.61
N GLY A 46 -4.18 23.94 3.52
CA GLY A 46 -3.11 24.65 2.81
C GLY A 46 -1.77 24.68 3.54
N ARG A 47 -1.69 24.13 4.76
CA ARG A 47 -0.42 24.00 5.49
C ARG A 47 0.33 22.75 5.06
N PRO A 48 1.68 22.76 5.11
CA PRO A 48 2.47 21.58 4.80
C PRO A 48 2.22 20.46 5.82
N PHE A 49 2.40 19.22 5.36
CA PHE A 49 2.39 18.07 6.25
C PHE A 49 3.58 18.07 7.23
N HIS A 50 3.51 17.20 8.23
CA HIS A 50 4.51 17.01 9.30
C HIS A 50 4.67 18.18 10.27
N LEU A 51 3.83 19.22 10.16
CA LEU A 51 3.71 20.25 11.19
C LEU A 51 3.06 19.69 12.46
N THR A 52 3.65 20.04 13.60
CA THR A 52 3.10 19.73 14.92
C THR A 52 2.40 20.95 15.49
N TYR A 53 1.18 20.73 15.94
CA TYR A 53 0.31 21.75 16.52
C TYR A 53 0.10 21.47 18.00
N GLU A 54 -0.01 22.54 18.78
CA GLU A 54 -0.41 22.54 20.18
C GLU A 54 -1.76 23.24 20.29
N LEU A 55 -2.73 22.59 20.94
CA LEU A 55 -4.03 23.21 21.21
C LEU A 55 -3.87 24.20 22.37
N SER A 56 -4.30 25.44 22.18
CA SER A 56 -4.46 26.39 23.27
C SER A 56 -5.63 25.99 24.18
N ASN A 57 -5.52 26.29 25.48
CA ASN A 57 -6.63 26.22 26.41
C ASN A 57 -7.48 27.50 26.41
N GLU A 58 -7.01 28.59 25.78
CA GLU A 58 -7.70 29.87 25.75
C GLU A 58 -8.87 29.85 24.77
N SER A 59 -10.04 30.24 25.28
CA SER A 59 -11.24 30.43 24.47
C SER A 59 -11.16 31.77 23.73
N GLU A 60 -10.72 31.76 22.48
CA GLU A 60 -11.17 32.77 21.52
C GLU A 60 -12.70 32.64 21.31
N GLU A 61 -13.37 33.60 20.68
CA GLU A 61 -14.84 33.60 20.49
C GLU A 61 -15.37 32.28 19.89
N ASP A 62 -14.52 31.54 19.17
CA ASP A 62 -14.84 30.24 18.59
C ASP A 62 -14.15 29.01 19.25
N GLY A 63 -13.41 29.19 20.35
CA GLY A 63 -12.94 28.11 21.24
C GLY A 63 -11.81 27.20 20.76
N TYR A 64 -11.19 27.48 19.60
CA TYR A 64 -10.20 26.59 18.99
C TYR A 64 -9.04 27.37 18.37
N SER A 65 -7.89 27.48 19.03
CA SER A 65 -6.68 28.05 18.42
C SER A 65 -5.52 27.05 18.42
N LEU A 66 -4.89 26.88 17.24
CA LEU A 66 -3.72 26.02 17.04
C LEU A 66 -2.45 26.85 16.98
N ARG A 67 -1.51 26.57 17.90
CA ARG A 67 -0.14 27.08 17.84
C ARG A 67 0.73 26.07 17.09
N ILE A 68 1.48 26.53 16.08
CA ILE A 68 2.52 25.69 15.47
C ILE A 68 3.71 25.61 16.41
N VAL A 69 4.15 24.39 16.70
CA VAL A 69 5.34 24.13 17.52
C VAL A 69 6.56 24.15 16.61
N PRO A 70 7.52 25.08 16.81
CA PRO A 70 8.73 25.13 15.98
C PRO A 70 9.60 23.88 16.18
N ALA A 71 10.32 23.48 15.12
CA ALA A 71 11.24 22.35 15.18
C ALA A 71 12.28 22.48 16.29
N ALA A 72 12.79 23.70 16.55
CA ALA A 72 13.72 23.96 17.64
C ALA A 72 13.17 23.59 19.02
N GLU A 73 11.87 23.82 19.27
CA GLU A 73 11.21 23.43 20.52
C GLU A 73 11.11 21.90 20.65
N LEU A 74 10.73 21.22 19.56
CA LEU A 74 10.65 19.76 19.52
C LEU A 74 12.03 19.09 19.71
N HIS A 75 13.07 19.64 19.07
CA HIS A 75 14.43 19.12 19.17
C HIS A 75 15.07 19.44 20.53
N ALA A 76 14.81 20.61 21.12
CA ALA A 76 15.30 20.93 22.45
C ALA A 76 14.75 19.95 23.49
N GLU A 77 13.48 19.60 23.42
CA GLU A 77 12.87 18.59 24.30
C GLU A 77 13.50 17.20 24.10
N ALA A 78 13.75 16.79 22.85
CA ALA A 78 14.44 15.54 22.54
C ALA A 78 15.89 15.54 23.07
N LEU A 79 16.64 16.61 22.86
CA LEU A 79 18.04 16.75 23.29
C LEU A 79 18.19 16.84 24.81
N ILE A 80 17.25 17.49 25.52
CA ILE A 80 17.24 17.49 27.00
C ILE A 80 16.98 16.07 27.54
N SER A 81 16.20 15.26 26.82
CA SER A 81 16.01 13.83 27.12
C SER A 81 17.25 12.97 26.80
N GLU A 82 18.08 13.39 25.85
CA GLU A 82 19.22 12.63 25.31
C GLU A 82 20.57 12.99 25.96
N GLY A 83 20.85 14.27 26.20
CA GLY A 83 22.11 14.78 26.78
C GLY A 83 22.27 14.52 28.28
N SER A 84 21.24 13.98 28.93
CA SER A 84 21.29 13.67 30.36
C SER A 84 22.20 12.46 30.67
N GLY A 85 22.58 11.67 29.67
CA GLY A 85 23.38 10.44 29.87
C GLY A 85 24.85 10.66 30.24
N GLU A 86 25.43 11.82 29.92
CA GLU A 86 26.85 12.11 30.23
C GLU A 86 27.07 12.43 31.72
N ALA A 87 26.02 12.82 32.45
CA ALA A 87 26.13 13.28 33.83
C ALA A 87 26.18 12.16 34.88
N ASP A 88 25.79 10.93 34.55
CA ASP A 88 25.60 9.85 35.54
C ASP A 88 26.75 8.82 35.60
N GLY A 89 27.92 9.10 35.00
CA GLY A 89 29.00 8.11 34.98
C GLY A 89 30.39 8.53 34.51
N MET A 90 30.63 9.78 34.08
CA MET A 90 32.00 10.27 33.98
C MET A 90 32.42 10.78 35.35
N ILE A 91 33.31 10.02 36.00
CA ILE A 91 34.29 10.65 36.88
C ILE A 91 35.02 11.62 35.96
N GLU A 92 34.65 12.91 35.97
CA GLU A 92 35.61 13.93 35.58
C GLU A 92 36.81 13.67 36.50
N GLU A 93 37.92 13.23 35.92
CA GLU A 93 39.21 13.27 36.61
C GLU A 93 39.32 14.71 37.12
N ALA A 94 39.19 14.85 38.44
CA ALA A 94 39.12 16.13 39.09
C ALA A 94 40.33 16.96 38.67
N ASP A 95 40.09 18.00 37.86
CA ASP A 95 41.03 19.11 37.82
C ASP A 95 41.08 19.65 39.25
N SER A 96 42.30 19.65 39.78
CA SER A 96 42.57 19.77 41.20
C SER A 96 42.33 21.21 41.65
N GLY A 97 41.08 21.57 41.94
CA GLY A 97 40.77 22.92 42.35
C GLY A 97 39.27 23.21 42.47
N ASN A 98 38.65 22.66 43.53
CA ASN A 98 37.48 23.29 44.17
C ASN A 98 36.10 23.12 43.50
N THR A 99 35.70 21.89 43.18
CA THR A 99 34.31 21.57 42.80
C THR A 99 33.72 20.56 43.79
N GLU A 100 32.63 20.93 44.46
CA GLU A 100 31.83 20.01 45.30
C GLU A 100 31.49 18.76 44.48
N GLN A 101 31.90 17.58 44.96
CA GLN A 101 31.52 16.30 44.36
C GLN A 101 29.99 16.21 44.36
N GLN A 102 29.36 16.38 43.20
CA GLN A 102 27.92 16.17 43.09
C GLN A 102 27.62 14.71 43.49
N PRO A 103 26.69 14.49 44.44
CA PRO A 103 26.37 13.15 44.89
C PRO A 103 25.84 12.31 43.73
N ILE A 104 26.39 11.11 43.57
CA ILE A 104 25.95 10.15 42.55
C ILE A 104 24.44 9.93 42.70
N ARG A 105 23.68 10.25 41.65
CA ARG A 105 22.23 10.03 41.62
C ARG A 105 21.95 8.54 41.51
N SER A 106 21.27 7.98 42.51
CA SER A 106 20.98 6.55 42.58
C SER A 106 19.62 6.31 43.23
N ASN A 107 18.99 5.21 42.86
CA ASN A 107 17.69 4.81 43.41
C ASN A 107 17.78 4.13 44.79
N ARG A 108 18.97 3.96 45.38
CA ARG A 108 19.16 3.33 46.70
C ARG A 108 18.29 3.94 47.80
N ASP A 109 18.14 5.27 47.76
CA ASP A 109 17.45 6.04 48.81
C ASP A 109 16.06 6.55 48.34
N ILE A 110 15.48 5.92 47.31
CA ILE A 110 14.13 6.18 46.80
C ILE A 110 13.19 5.09 47.33
N ASN A 111 12.20 5.49 48.13
CA ASN A 111 11.15 4.62 48.64
C ASN A 111 9.84 4.87 47.88
N ASP A 112 9.08 3.81 47.58
CA ASP A 112 7.78 3.89 46.90
C ASP A 112 6.63 3.83 47.92
N ASP A 113 6.42 4.95 48.62
CA ASP A 113 5.39 5.10 49.67
C ASP A 113 4.24 6.03 49.25
N GLY A 114 4.20 6.43 47.98
CA GLY A 114 3.21 7.36 47.44
C GLY A 114 3.39 8.83 47.87
N SER A 115 4.35 9.14 48.75
CA SER A 115 4.58 10.50 49.26
C SER A 115 5.45 11.37 48.33
N ALA A 116 5.96 10.78 47.25
CA ALA A 116 6.90 11.45 46.33
C ALA A 116 6.27 12.63 45.57
N GLN A 117 4.97 12.58 45.31
CA GLN A 117 4.23 13.68 44.67
C GLN A 117 3.33 14.33 45.72
N THR A 118 3.59 15.60 46.02
CA THR A 118 2.85 16.37 47.03
C THR A 118 1.55 16.95 46.50
N LEU A 119 1.44 17.21 45.20
CA LEU A 119 0.21 17.68 44.57
C LEU A 119 -0.84 16.56 44.56
N THR A 120 -2.02 16.89 45.10
CA THR A 120 -3.17 16.00 45.12
C THR A 120 -3.82 15.90 43.73
N TRP A 121 -4.67 14.88 43.57
CA TRP A 121 -5.40 14.71 42.31
C TRP A 121 -6.34 15.89 42.01
N GLU A 122 -7.01 16.44 43.03
CA GLU A 122 -7.93 17.58 42.91
C GLU A 122 -7.18 18.84 42.45
N GLU A 123 -6.03 19.15 43.05
CA GLU A 123 -5.19 20.28 42.62
C GLU A 123 -4.70 20.10 41.17
N ILE A 124 -4.38 18.88 40.76
CA ILE A 124 -3.99 18.59 39.37
C ILE A 124 -5.18 18.79 38.41
N GLU A 125 -6.41 18.53 38.82
CA GLU A 125 -7.60 18.83 38.01
C GLU A 125 -7.85 20.33 37.91
N GLU A 126 -7.73 21.06 39.01
CA GLU A 126 -7.80 22.52 39.00
C GLU A 126 -6.74 23.13 38.08
N LEU A 127 -5.51 22.61 38.13
CA LEU A 127 -4.44 23.02 37.21
C LEU A 127 -4.79 22.74 35.75
N LYS A 128 -5.47 21.65 35.42
CA LYS A 128 -5.89 21.40 34.02
C LYS A 128 -6.96 22.36 33.53
N GLN A 129 -7.82 22.84 34.43
CA GLN A 129 -8.88 23.80 34.08
C GLN A 129 -8.33 25.22 33.99
N ASN A 130 -7.40 25.58 34.87
CA ASN A 130 -6.94 26.96 35.04
C ASN A 130 -5.60 27.27 34.35
N ALA A 131 -4.78 26.26 34.03
CA ALA A 131 -3.48 26.52 33.41
C ALA A 131 -3.61 26.93 31.95
N THR A 132 -2.83 27.94 31.58
CA THR A 132 -2.74 28.48 30.23
C THR A 132 -2.18 27.46 29.25
N GLY A 133 -1.32 26.53 29.71
CA GLY A 133 -0.76 25.48 28.88
C GLY A 133 -0.26 24.26 29.65
N GLY A 134 -0.01 23.16 28.92
CA GLY A 134 0.45 21.90 29.51
C GLY A 134 1.84 21.97 30.14
N LYS A 135 2.68 22.93 29.74
CA LYS A 135 4.03 23.15 30.29
C LYS A 135 4.01 23.58 31.75
N GLU A 136 3.15 24.54 32.10
CA GLU A 136 3.01 25.02 33.48
C GLU A 136 2.63 23.89 34.45
N ILE A 137 1.80 22.96 33.98
CA ILE A 137 1.41 21.77 34.76
C ILE A 137 2.61 20.86 34.99
N ILE A 138 3.47 20.69 33.97
CA ILE A 138 4.66 19.84 34.05
C ILE A 138 5.68 20.45 35.00
N ASP A 139 5.91 21.76 34.93
CA ASP A 139 6.86 22.49 35.78
C ASP A 139 6.43 22.40 37.24
N LYS A 140 5.16 22.70 37.56
CA LYS A 140 4.62 22.54 38.92
C LYS A 140 4.74 21.11 39.43
N LEU A 141 4.49 20.11 38.58
CA LEU A 141 4.63 18.69 38.94
C LEU A 141 6.08 18.26 39.20
N LEU A 142 7.05 18.93 38.58
CA LEU A 142 8.48 18.70 38.80
C LEU A 142 8.94 19.38 40.09
N GLU A 143 8.51 20.62 40.35
CA GLU A 143 8.80 21.37 41.57
C GLU A 143 8.23 20.70 42.83
N SER A 144 7.03 20.12 42.72
CA SER A 144 6.33 19.47 43.83
C SER A 144 6.81 18.04 44.14
N HIS A 145 7.79 17.52 43.38
CA HIS A 145 8.26 16.13 43.50
C HIS A 145 9.46 16.01 44.45
N SER A 146 9.23 15.52 45.67
CA SER A 146 10.21 15.54 46.78
C SER A 146 11.50 14.74 46.52
N THR A 147 11.44 13.68 45.72
CA THR A 147 12.60 12.82 45.41
C THR A 147 13.12 12.98 43.98
N ILE A 148 12.83 14.10 43.31
CA ILE A 148 13.21 14.30 41.91
C ILE A 148 14.73 14.34 41.72
N ASP A 149 15.45 14.97 42.65
CA ASP A 149 16.91 15.13 42.61
C ASP A 149 17.68 13.83 42.81
N LYS A 150 17.04 12.82 43.43
CA LYS A 150 17.61 11.48 43.62
C LYS A 150 17.57 10.65 42.35
N LYS A 151 16.74 11.01 41.37
CA LYS A 151 16.58 10.23 40.14
C LYS A 151 17.81 10.36 39.27
N THR A 152 18.26 9.24 38.71
CA THR A 152 19.22 9.25 37.61
C THR A 152 18.70 10.13 36.48
N ALA A 153 19.61 10.69 35.72
CA ALA A 153 19.34 11.56 34.60
C ALA A 153 18.41 10.89 33.58
N PHE A 154 18.62 9.60 33.29
CA PHE A 154 17.71 8.81 32.45
C PHE A 154 16.32 8.62 33.06
N SER A 155 16.23 8.41 34.37
CA SER A 155 14.94 8.28 35.06
C SER A 155 14.16 9.59 35.06
N LEU A 156 14.85 10.72 35.19
CA LEU A 156 14.29 12.07 35.10
C LEU A 156 13.81 12.38 33.68
N ALA A 157 14.61 12.08 32.66
CA ALA A 157 14.22 12.21 31.25
C ALA A 157 12.98 11.36 30.91
N LYS A 158 12.94 10.09 31.36
CA LYS A 158 11.77 9.20 31.19
C LYS A 158 10.54 9.73 31.92
N TYR A 159 10.72 10.37 33.08
CA TYR A 159 9.64 10.99 33.83
C TYR A 159 9.08 12.21 33.09
N LYS A 160 9.94 13.13 32.62
CA LYS A 160 9.55 14.31 31.85
C LYS A 160 8.79 13.94 30.58
N LEU A 161 9.33 13.03 29.76
CA LEU A 161 8.69 12.57 28.51
C LEU A 161 7.29 11.98 28.77
N ARG A 162 7.10 11.23 29.85
CA ARG A 162 5.79 10.71 30.23
C ARG A 162 4.81 11.82 30.59
N LYS A 163 5.27 12.87 31.26
CA LYS A 163 4.44 14.02 31.64
C LYS A 163 4.11 14.87 30.42
N GLU A 164 5.08 15.12 29.55
CA GLU A 164 4.90 15.78 28.25
C GLU A 164 3.82 15.06 27.41
N LYS A 165 3.95 13.75 27.19
CA LYS A 165 2.94 12.96 26.45
C LYS A 165 1.53 13.05 27.06
N LYS A 166 1.43 13.22 28.38
CA LYS A 166 0.16 13.25 29.12
C LYS A 166 -0.50 14.64 29.14
N TYR A 167 0.28 15.70 29.31
CA TYR A 167 -0.23 17.05 29.58
C TYR A 167 -0.11 18.00 28.38
N LEU A 168 0.84 17.77 27.46
CA LEU A 168 0.92 18.55 26.22
C LEU A 168 -0.12 18.02 25.23
N LYS A 169 -1.07 18.88 24.86
CA LYS A 169 -2.11 18.60 23.86
C LYS A 169 -1.55 18.85 22.46
N ARG A 170 -0.58 18.05 22.06
CA ARG A 170 0.08 18.15 20.74
C ARG A 170 -0.36 17.05 19.79
N PHE A 171 -0.39 17.39 18.50
CA PHE A 171 -0.62 16.44 17.42
C PHE A 171 0.15 16.85 16.16
N THR A 172 0.48 15.89 15.30
CA THR A 172 1.13 16.12 14.01
C THR A 172 0.19 15.69 12.90
N VAL A 173 -0.03 16.53 11.90
CA VAL A 173 -0.77 16.14 10.69
C VAL A 173 0.22 15.52 9.70
N VAL A 174 -0.01 14.28 9.28
CA VAL A 174 0.83 13.55 8.34
C VAL A 174 -0.02 13.09 7.14
N PRO A 175 0.59 12.92 5.94
CA PRO A 175 -0.16 12.45 4.79
C PRO A 175 -0.60 11.01 5.07
N LEU A 176 -1.77 10.62 4.56
CA LEU A 176 -2.24 9.24 4.69
C LEU A 176 -1.67 8.43 3.52
N ASP A 177 -0.65 7.62 3.80
CA ASP A 177 -0.08 6.65 2.87
C ASP A 177 -0.56 5.23 3.17
N VAL A 178 -0.16 4.28 2.32
CA VAL A 178 -0.47 2.86 2.51
C VAL A 178 0.11 2.35 3.84
N ASN A 179 1.31 2.79 4.21
CA ASN A 179 1.95 2.37 5.46
C ASN A 179 1.14 2.80 6.69
N ILE A 180 0.81 4.08 6.82
CA ILE A 180 0.02 4.59 7.95
C ILE A 180 -1.35 3.93 8.00
N LEU A 181 -1.97 3.66 6.84
CA LEU A 181 -3.22 2.91 6.82
C LEU A 181 -3.03 1.47 7.32
N THR A 182 -1.97 0.78 6.89
CA THR A 182 -1.61 -0.57 7.38
C THR A 182 -1.42 -0.55 8.90
N GLU A 183 -0.61 0.38 9.42
CA GLU A 183 -0.34 0.52 10.85
C GLU A 183 -1.63 0.81 11.64
N TYR A 184 -2.47 1.71 11.12
CA TYR A 184 -3.77 2.02 11.71
C TYR A 184 -4.69 0.78 11.77
N MET A 185 -4.73 0.00 10.68
CA MET A 185 -5.53 -1.22 10.60
C MET A 185 -5.02 -2.32 11.53
N LEU A 186 -3.69 -2.47 11.64
CA LEU A 186 -3.06 -3.39 12.58
C LEU A 186 -3.33 -2.97 14.03
N GLU A 187 -2.83 -1.81 14.45
CA GLU A 187 -2.70 -1.43 15.85
C GLU A 187 -3.99 -0.91 16.48
N GLN A 188 -4.88 -0.29 15.70
CA GLN A 188 -5.98 0.51 16.25
C GLN A 188 -7.37 0.09 15.78
N LYS A 189 -7.46 -0.72 14.71
CA LYS A 189 -8.71 -1.26 14.16
C LYS A 189 -8.70 -2.79 14.18
N GLU A 190 -9.11 -3.41 13.08
CA GLU A 190 -9.30 -4.84 12.95
C GLU A 190 -8.23 -5.41 12.02
N ALA A 191 -7.16 -5.93 12.62
CA ALA A 191 -6.06 -6.51 11.86
C ALA A 191 -6.48 -7.72 11.01
N SER A 192 -7.45 -8.51 11.49
CA SER A 192 -8.01 -9.65 10.74
C SER A 192 -8.64 -9.23 9.42
N ARG A 193 -9.18 -8.00 9.32
CA ARG A 193 -9.77 -7.46 8.08
C ARG A 193 -8.74 -7.27 6.97
N ILE A 194 -7.47 -7.08 7.33
CA ILE A 194 -6.36 -6.99 6.37
C ILE A 194 -5.50 -8.27 6.39
N MET A 195 -6.05 -9.37 6.89
CA MET A 195 -5.36 -10.67 7.01
C MET A 195 -4.03 -10.57 7.78
N GLU A 196 -3.96 -9.64 8.74
CA GLU A 196 -2.75 -9.30 9.50
C GLU A 196 -1.53 -8.97 8.63
N LEU A 197 -1.75 -8.39 7.45
CA LEU A 197 -0.66 -7.89 6.59
C LEU A 197 0.17 -6.84 7.30
N ARG A 198 1.49 -7.06 7.29
CA ARG A 198 2.50 -6.17 7.86
C ARG A 198 3.23 -5.39 6.78
N HIS A 199 3.89 -4.29 7.16
CA HIS A 199 4.59 -3.40 6.24
C HIS A 199 5.59 -4.13 5.34
N GLU A 200 6.42 -4.98 5.94
CA GLU A 200 7.42 -5.77 5.23
C GLU A 200 6.78 -6.80 4.30
N SER A 201 5.63 -7.37 4.67
CA SER A 201 4.90 -8.32 3.82
C SER A 201 4.31 -7.64 2.59
N ILE A 202 3.70 -6.46 2.76
CA ILE A 202 3.24 -5.61 1.65
C ILE A 202 4.42 -5.19 0.76
N GLY A 203 5.54 -4.84 1.40
CA GLY A 203 6.81 -4.55 0.75
C GLY A 203 7.27 -5.68 -0.17
N LEU A 204 7.30 -6.89 0.37
CA LEU A 204 7.70 -8.11 -0.33
C LEU A 204 6.71 -8.52 -1.42
N LEU A 205 5.40 -8.38 -1.19
CA LEU A 205 4.36 -8.64 -2.20
C LEU A 205 4.63 -7.83 -3.47
N GLY A 206 4.87 -6.53 -3.32
CA GLY A 206 5.18 -5.65 -4.44
C GLY A 206 6.52 -5.97 -5.11
N CYS A 207 7.56 -6.30 -4.34
CA CYS A 207 8.89 -6.62 -4.90
C CYS A 207 8.91 -7.97 -5.63
N TRP A 208 8.41 -9.04 -5.01
CA TRP A 208 8.35 -10.36 -5.64
C TRP A 208 7.34 -10.43 -6.77
N GLY A 209 6.27 -9.64 -6.70
CA GLY A 209 5.30 -9.49 -7.78
C GLY A 209 5.84 -8.64 -8.94
N ASN A 210 7.06 -8.09 -8.80
CA ASN A 210 7.65 -7.12 -9.70
C ASN A 210 6.63 -6.03 -10.08
N VAL A 211 5.94 -5.47 -9.08
CA VAL A 211 4.90 -4.45 -9.31
C VAL A 211 5.56 -3.13 -9.62
N HIS A 212 5.40 -2.68 -10.84
CA HIS A 212 5.99 -1.44 -11.33
C HIS A 212 5.11 -0.81 -12.39
N HIS A 213 5.36 0.47 -12.62
CA HIS A 213 4.96 1.17 -13.83
C HIS A 213 6.25 1.57 -14.54
N SER A 214 6.39 1.18 -15.81
CA SER A 214 7.63 1.37 -16.56
C SER A 214 7.91 2.84 -16.95
N GLY A 215 7.01 3.78 -16.63
CA GLY A 215 7.15 5.21 -16.95
C GLY A 215 7.14 5.47 -18.46
N ASN A 216 6.93 6.71 -18.90
CA ASN A 216 6.90 7.03 -20.34
C ASN A 216 8.31 6.95 -20.95
N LEU A 217 8.75 5.73 -21.32
CA LEU A 217 9.94 5.50 -22.11
C LEU A 217 9.56 5.62 -23.60
N GLU A 218 10.34 6.40 -24.36
CA GLU A 218 10.19 6.46 -25.81
C GLU A 218 10.37 5.03 -26.38
N ASP A 219 9.45 4.62 -27.25
CA ASP A 219 9.43 3.32 -27.96
C ASP A 219 9.15 2.04 -27.14
N ILE A 220 8.89 2.16 -25.83
CA ILE A 220 8.41 1.03 -25.00
C ILE A 220 7.11 1.46 -24.33
N ASP A 221 6.00 0.88 -24.79
CA ASP A 221 4.71 0.98 -24.10
C ASP A 221 4.88 0.55 -22.63
N PRO A 222 4.75 1.47 -21.66
CA PRO A 222 5.03 1.13 -20.29
C PRO A 222 3.82 0.46 -19.64
N SER A 223 3.81 -0.87 -19.62
CA SER A 223 2.65 -1.64 -19.19
C SER A 223 2.98 -2.72 -18.18
N GLY A 224 2.50 -2.56 -16.95
CA GLY A 224 2.29 -3.68 -16.04
C GLY A 224 0.81 -4.06 -16.01
N ARG A 225 0.46 -5.28 -16.42
CA ARG A 225 -0.91 -5.82 -16.28
C ARG A 225 -0.91 -6.88 -15.20
N TYR A 226 -1.57 -6.60 -14.08
CA TYR A 226 -1.58 -7.52 -12.93
C TYR A 226 -2.97 -8.10 -12.66
N LEU A 227 -3.01 -9.40 -12.39
CA LEU A 227 -4.17 -10.06 -11.77
C LEU A 227 -4.04 -9.99 -10.25
N VAL A 228 -5.13 -9.61 -9.58
CA VAL A 228 -5.16 -9.45 -8.13
C VAL A 228 -6.37 -10.12 -7.52
N LEU A 229 -6.14 -10.85 -6.44
CA LEU A 229 -7.19 -11.25 -5.50
C LEU A 229 -6.91 -10.59 -4.17
N ASP A 230 -7.87 -9.80 -3.70
CA ASP A 230 -7.70 -8.96 -2.52
C ASP A 230 -8.94 -9.04 -1.61
N ASP A 231 -8.82 -9.82 -0.53
CA ASP A 231 -9.82 -9.88 0.56
C ASP A 231 -9.47 -8.92 1.72
N THR A 232 -8.45 -8.08 1.55
CA THR A 232 -7.94 -7.15 2.58
C THR A 232 -8.68 -5.82 2.58
N GLY A 233 -9.80 -5.73 1.88
CA GLY A 233 -10.59 -4.51 1.73
C GLY A 233 -10.01 -3.50 0.73
N GLY A 234 -9.08 -3.92 -0.13
CA GLY A 234 -8.39 -3.07 -1.09
C GLY A 234 -7.02 -2.56 -0.63
N LEU A 235 -6.46 -3.06 0.48
CA LEU A 235 -5.15 -2.62 0.97
C LEU A 235 -4.02 -3.06 0.01
N VAL A 236 -4.09 -4.29 -0.50
CA VAL A 236 -3.10 -4.79 -1.48
C VAL A 236 -3.25 -4.04 -2.81
N VAL A 237 -4.48 -3.82 -3.27
CA VAL A 237 -4.75 -2.98 -4.44
C VAL A 237 -4.18 -1.57 -4.27
N ALA A 238 -4.36 -0.95 -3.10
CA ALA A 238 -3.77 0.36 -2.80
C ALA A 238 -2.23 0.33 -2.87
N ALA A 239 -1.60 -0.66 -2.23
CA ALA A 239 -0.15 -0.83 -2.24
C ALA A 239 0.42 -1.00 -3.66
N MET A 240 -0.27 -1.77 -4.50
CA MET A 240 0.11 -1.94 -5.90
C MET A 240 -0.07 -0.66 -6.70
N ALA A 241 -1.20 0.02 -6.54
CA ALA A 241 -1.49 1.29 -7.19
C ALA A 241 -0.48 2.38 -6.80
N GLU A 242 -0.02 2.40 -5.55
CA GLU A 242 1.01 3.33 -5.08
C GLU A 242 2.33 3.11 -5.82
N ARG A 243 2.77 1.86 -5.94
CA ARG A 243 3.99 1.49 -6.68
C ARG A 243 3.88 1.74 -8.18
N MET A 244 2.68 1.60 -8.74
CA MET A 244 2.38 1.90 -10.14
C MET A 244 2.17 3.40 -10.41
N GLY A 245 2.17 4.24 -9.36
CA GLY A 245 1.97 5.69 -9.48
C GLY A 245 0.55 6.11 -9.86
N ILE A 246 -0.45 5.24 -9.63
CA ILE A 246 -1.87 5.45 -10.00
C ILE A 246 -2.81 5.50 -8.78
N LEU A 247 -2.27 5.50 -7.54
CA LEU A 247 -3.07 5.58 -6.33
C LEU A 247 -3.58 6.99 -6.03
N TYR A 248 -2.76 8.01 -6.26
CA TYR A 248 -3.09 9.39 -5.93
C TYR A 248 -3.47 10.15 -7.20
N SER A 249 -4.49 11.01 -7.12
CA SER A 249 -4.76 11.93 -8.22
C SER A 249 -3.52 12.78 -8.48
N PRO A 250 -3.05 12.91 -9.74
CA PRO A 250 -2.07 13.93 -10.08
C PRO A 250 -2.68 15.27 -9.64
N GLY A 251 -1.94 16.00 -8.81
CA GLY A 251 -2.41 17.28 -8.31
C GLY A 251 -2.62 18.25 -9.47
N ALA A 252 -3.58 19.16 -9.34
CA ALA A 252 -3.79 20.28 -10.26
C ALA A 252 -2.59 21.26 -10.35
N ASP A 253 -1.41 20.86 -9.90
CA ASP A 253 -0.17 21.62 -9.93
C ASP A 253 0.62 21.38 -11.23
N GLU A 254 0.28 20.35 -12.02
CA GLU A 254 0.87 20.12 -13.35
C GLU A 254 0.03 20.69 -14.52
N ASP A 255 -1.24 21.06 -14.28
CA ASP A 255 -2.19 21.50 -15.33
C ASP A 255 -2.75 22.93 -15.11
N ASN A 256 -1.99 23.83 -14.48
CA ASN A 256 -2.26 25.27 -14.59
C ASN A 256 -1.55 25.88 -15.82
N GLU A 257 -1.47 25.14 -16.92
CA GLU A 257 -1.58 25.79 -18.22
C GLU A 257 -3.07 26.11 -18.40
N GLU A 258 -3.46 27.30 -17.92
CA GLU A 258 -4.70 27.92 -18.37
C GLU A 258 -4.73 27.75 -19.90
N PRO A 259 -5.81 27.21 -20.51
CA PRO A 259 -5.89 27.19 -21.96
C PRO A 259 -5.76 28.63 -22.40
N GLU A 260 -4.65 28.93 -23.10
CA GLU A 260 -4.36 30.25 -23.63
C GLU A 260 -5.63 30.75 -24.32
N ASN A 261 -6.32 31.68 -23.66
CA ASN A 261 -7.34 32.47 -24.31
C ASN A 261 -6.57 33.30 -25.33
N ASP A 262 -6.54 32.79 -26.56
CA ASP A 262 -6.06 33.50 -27.74
C ASP A 262 -6.85 34.81 -27.86
N SER A 263 -6.25 35.84 -27.30
CA SER A 263 -6.73 37.21 -27.34
C SER A 263 -6.25 37.81 -28.65
N GLY A 264 -7.01 37.50 -29.71
CA GLY A 264 -6.95 38.23 -30.97
C GLY A 264 -7.48 39.66 -30.79
N VAL A 265 -6.54 40.57 -30.54
CA VAL A 265 -6.70 42.02 -30.51
C VAL A 265 -7.28 42.54 -31.84
N ASP A 266 -8.33 43.35 -31.78
CA ASP A 266 -8.38 44.54 -32.64
C ASP A 266 -9.18 45.68 -31.99
N GLY A 267 -8.50 46.83 -31.87
CA GLY A 267 -8.99 48.00 -31.15
C GLY A 267 -9.74 49.00 -32.03
N LYS A 268 -10.63 49.78 -31.39
CA LYS A 268 -10.74 51.24 -31.61
C LYS A 268 -11.57 51.91 -30.51
N LYS A 269 -11.10 53.11 -30.15
CA LYS A 269 -11.55 54.04 -29.10
C LYS A 269 -12.95 54.60 -29.38
N GLU A 270 -13.74 54.92 -28.36
CA GLU A 270 -14.00 56.29 -27.85
C GLU A 270 -15.20 56.37 -26.87
N GLU A 271 -14.96 57.10 -25.77
CA GLU A 271 -15.79 58.02 -24.98
C GLU A 271 -17.19 57.69 -24.41
N ARG A 272 -17.37 58.23 -23.19
CA ARG A 272 -18.54 58.21 -22.29
C ARG A 272 -19.70 59.05 -22.84
N THR A 273 -20.94 58.61 -22.65
CA THR A 273 -22.05 59.46 -22.14
C THR A 273 -23.25 58.62 -21.66
N THR A 274 -24.02 59.23 -20.78
CA THR A 274 -25.12 58.74 -19.95
C THR A 274 -26.50 58.64 -20.63
N ALA A 275 -27.37 57.81 -20.04
CA ALA A 275 -28.85 57.87 -19.98
C ALA A 275 -29.65 56.83 -20.83
N PRO A 276 -30.87 56.43 -20.38
CA PRO A 276 -31.36 55.05 -20.50
C PRO A 276 -32.49 54.86 -21.53
N GLY A 277 -32.58 53.63 -22.03
CA GLY A 277 -33.81 53.07 -22.60
C GLY A 277 -33.64 52.51 -24.01
N GLN A 278 -33.68 51.18 -24.14
CA GLN A 278 -34.63 50.44 -24.99
C GLN A 278 -34.22 48.97 -25.19
N ALA A 279 -35.22 48.10 -25.03
CA ALA A 279 -35.39 46.77 -25.63
C ALA A 279 -34.22 45.77 -25.54
N ASN A 280 -34.24 44.95 -24.48
CA ASN A 280 -33.41 43.75 -24.35
C ASN A 280 -33.82 42.69 -25.40
N LYS A 281 -33.05 42.58 -26.50
CA LYS A 281 -33.02 41.36 -27.32
C LYS A 281 -32.28 40.29 -26.53
N LYS A 282 -32.98 39.20 -26.17
CA LYS A 282 -32.40 38.01 -25.54
C LYS A 282 -31.32 37.42 -26.48
N GLN A 283 -30.06 37.70 -26.20
CA GLN A 283 -28.95 36.94 -26.76
C GLN A 283 -29.01 35.52 -26.16
N ALA A 284 -28.99 34.53 -27.04
CA ALA A 284 -28.94 33.13 -26.68
C ALA A 284 -27.66 32.85 -25.88
N LYS A 285 -27.81 32.18 -24.73
CA LYS A 285 -26.67 31.63 -23.98
C LYS A 285 -25.86 30.71 -24.89
N PRO A 286 -24.52 30.70 -24.81
CA PRO A 286 -23.72 29.73 -25.53
C PRO A 286 -24.17 28.32 -25.14
N GLN A 287 -24.40 27.48 -26.16
CA GLN A 287 -24.78 26.09 -25.97
C GLN A 287 -23.70 25.42 -25.11
N ASN A 288 -24.10 24.90 -23.95
CA ASN A 288 -23.29 24.01 -23.12
C ASN A 288 -22.69 22.93 -24.04
N GLN A 289 -21.38 22.97 -24.27
CA GLN A 289 -20.66 21.82 -24.79
C GLN A 289 -20.94 20.67 -23.82
N GLN A 290 -21.69 19.67 -24.28
CA GLN A 290 -21.99 18.49 -23.48
C GLN A 290 -20.65 17.79 -23.22
N ARG A 291 -20.13 17.91 -21.99
CA ARG A 291 -18.99 17.10 -21.55
C ARG A 291 -19.33 15.64 -21.80
N THR A 292 -18.58 14.98 -22.68
CA THR A 292 -18.67 13.54 -22.91
C THR A 292 -18.22 12.85 -21.63
N ARG A 293 -19.12 12.13 -20.95
CA ARG A 293 -18.77 11.36 -19.75
C ARG A 293 -17.72 10.32 -20.10
N LYS A 294 -16.64 10.24 -19.32
CA LYS A 294 -15.63 9.20 -19.49
C LYS A 294 -16.23 7.83 -19.13
N GLN A 295 -15.76 6.78 -19.79
CA GLN A 295 -16.11 5.41 -19.41
C GLN A 295 -15.03 4.87 -18.47
N PRO A 296 -15.38 4.20 -17.37
CA PRO A 296 -14.38 3.59 -16.48
C PRO A 296 -13.80 2.31 -17.08
N MET A 297 -12.66 1.88 -16.53
CA MET A 297 -11.96 0.63 -16.87
C MET A 297 -11.45 0.60 -18.33
N THR A 298 -11.07 1.75 -18.88
CA THR A 298 -10.69 1.89 -20.30
C THR A 298 -9.19 1.78 -20.56
N ALA A 299 -8.34 1.87 -19.53
CA ALA A 299 -6.90 1.79 -19.71
C ALA A 299 -6.50 0.43 -20.29
N LYS A 300 -5.64 0.41 -21.30
CA LYS A 300 -5.15 -0.84 -21.91
C LYS A 300 -3.91 -1.39 -21.21
N GLN A 301 -3.18 -0.52 -20.55
CA GLN A 301 -1.87 -0.78 -19.97
C GLN A 301 -1.78 -0.15 -18.57
N ASN A 302 -0.81 -0.61 -17.76
CA ASN A 302 -0.66 -0.21 -16.36
C ASN A 302 -1.95 -0.45 -15.55
N THR A 303 -2.49 -1.67 -15.61
CA THR A 303 -3.82 -2.01 -15.08
C THR A 303 -3.75 -3.00 -13.94
N ILE A 304 -4.61 -2.81 -12.95
CA ILE A 304 -4.86 -3.78 -11.87
C ILE A 304 -6.21 -4.41 -12.14
N THR A 305 -6.26 -5.73 -12.38
CA THR A 305 -7.51 -6.46 -12.59
C THR A 305 -7.83 -7.30 -11.37
N VAL A 306 -8.87 -6.88 -10.63
CA VAL A 306 -9.32 -7.55 -9.41
C VAL A 306 -10.34 -8.62 -9.75
N ILE A 307 -10.04 -9.87 -9.40
CA ILE A 307 -10.97 -10.99 -9.49
C ILE A 307 -11.60 -11.22 -8.11
N HIS A 308 -12.93 -11.33 -8.04
CA HIS A 308 -13.65 -11.46 -6.78
C HIS A 308 -14.86 -12.40 -6.86
N PRO A 309 -15.29 -13.02 -5.73
CA PRO A 309 -16.42 -13.96 -5.74
C PRO A 309 -17.80 -13.30 -5.63
N HIS A 310 -17.87 -12.05 -5.15
CA HIS A 310 -19.12 -11.34 -4.89
C HIS A 310 -19.62 -10.53 -6.09
N SER A 311 -20.83 -9.97 -6.03
CA SER A 311 -21.37 -9.06 -7.06
C SER A 311 -20.51 -7.79 -7.24
N GLN A 312 -19.89 -7.32 -6.15
CA GLN A 312 -18.95 -6.20 -6.13
C GLN A 312 -17.74 -6.58 -5.26
N PRO A 313 -16.52 -6.12 -5.60
CA PRO A 313 -15.36 -6.38 -4.77
C PRO A 313 -15.38 -5.49 -3.52
N ASN A 314 -14.81 -5.99 -2.42
CA ASN A 314 -14.62 -5.19 -1.22
C ASN A 314 -13.35 -4.33 -1.34
N LEU A 315 -13.50 -3.10 -1.85
CA LEU A 315 -12.41 -2.13 -1.99
C LEU A 315 -12.60 -0.92 -1.06
N SER A 316 -13.23 -1.14 0.08
CA SER A 316 -13.68 -0.10 1.01
C SER A 316 -12.56 0.71 1.67
N LEU A 317 -11.30 0.25 1.62
CA LEU A 317 -10.14 1.00 2.10
C LEU A 317 -9.63 2.03 1.08
N LEU A 318 -9.94 1.89 -0.22
CA LEU A 318 -9.51 2.86 -1.24
C LEU A 318 -10.10 4.26 -1.02
N LYS A 319 -11.21 4.38 -0.28
CA LYS A 319 -11.81 5.67 0.07
C LYS A 319 -10.84 6.58 0.82
N TYR A 320 -9.91 6.01 1.57
CA TYR A 320 -8.87 6.75 2.29
C TYR A 320 -7.87 7.41 1.35
N PHE A 321 -7.82 6.97 0.09
CA PHE A 321 -6.99 7.52 -0.97
C PHE A 321 -7.81 8.32 -2.00
N GLY A 322 -9.08 8.58 -1.72
CA GLY A 322 -9.95 9.38 -2.58
C GLY A 322 -10.68 8.60 -3.69
N TYR A 323 -10.67 7.27 -3.63
CA TYR A 323 -11.38 6.42 -4.60
C TYR A 323 -12.47 5.58 -3.93
N GLU A 324 -13.72 5.78 -4.33
CA GLU A 324 -14.87 4.99 -3.87
C GLU A 324 -15.42 4.15 -5.03
N ALA A 325 -15.36 2.82 -4.93
CA ALA A 325 -15.74 1.94 -6.05
C ALA A 325 -17.24 2.01 -6.41
N GLU A 326 -18.10 2.40 -5.47
CA GLU A 326 -19.54 2.57 -5.69
C GLU A 326 -19.89 3.85 -6.44
N GLU A 327 -19.13 4.92 -6.19
CA GLU A 327 -19.26 6.23 -6.84
C GLU A 327 -17.86 6.73 -7.26
N PRO A 328 -17.28 6.14 -8.32
CA PRO A 328 -15.90 6.40 -8.67
C PRO A 328 -15.77 7.78 -9.32
N ASP A 329 -14.77 8.55 -8.87
CA ASP A 329 -14.44 9.86 -9.42
C ASP A 329 -13.75 9.70 -10.78
N GLU A 330 -14.30 10.33 -11.83
CA GLU A 330 -13.77 10.30 -13.21
C GLU A 330 -12.36 10.92 -13.33
N THR A 331 -11.93 11.69 -12.33
CA THR A 331 -10.60 12.32 -12.30
C THR A 331 -9.53 11.43 -11.65
N HIS A 332 -9.94 10.45 -10.86
CA HIS A 332 -9.02 9.58 -10.14
C HIS A 332 -8.39 8.54 -11.10
N PRO A 333 -7.06 8.31 -11.09
CA PRO A 333 -6.42 7.40 -12.05
C PRO A 333 -6.99 5.97 -12.02
N LEU A 334 -7.30 5.44 -10.83
CA LEU A 334 -7.98 4.15 -10.68
C LEU A 334 -9.30 4.03 -11.47
N PHE A 335 -9.98 5.13 -11.82
CA PHE A 335 -11.19 5.08 -12.66
C PHE A 335 -10.94 4.36 -13.99
N ASP A 336 -9.78 4.58 -14.61
CA ASP A 336 -9.41 3.97 -15.88
C ASP A 336 -8.58 2.69 -15.70
N HIS A 337 -7.71 2.67 -14.67
CA HIS A 337 -6.69 1.63 -14.48
C HIS A 337 -7.13 0.42 -13.63
N LEU A 338 -8.19 0.55 -12.82
CA LEU A 338 -8.69 -0.54 -11.96
C LEU A 338 -9.83 -1.29 -12.66
N LYS A 339 -9.57 -2.52 -13.08
CA LYS A 339 -10.55 -3.42 -13.70
C LYS A 339 -11.11 -4.40 -12.68
N MET A 340 -12.37 -4.81 -12.86
CA MET A 340 -13.06 -5.71 -11.94
C MET A 340 -13.79 -6.81 -12.71
N ALA A 341 -13.59 -8.06 -12.31
CA ALA A 341 -14.28 -9.21 -12.87
C ALA A 341 -14.67 -10.20 -11.76
N THR A 342 -15.83 -10.84 -11.91
CA THR A 342 -16.27 -11.88 -10.98
C THR A 342 -15.71 -13.25 -11.37
N TRP A 343 -15.55 -14.16 -10.41
CA TRP A 343 -15.19 -15.55 -10.72
C TRP A 343 -16.16 -16.22 -11.70
N LEU A 344 -17.47 -15.93 -11.60
CA LEU A 344 -18.47 -16.42 -12.56
C LEU A 344 -18.12 -15.98 -13.98
N GLN A 345 -17.89 -14.67 -14.17
CA GLN A 345 -17.52 -14.11 -15.47
C GLN A 345 -16.21 -14.66 -16.03
N VAL A 346 -15.22 -14.94 -15.17
CA VAL A 346 -13.93 -15.48 -15.62
C VAL A 346 -14.07 -16.94 -16.06
N LEU A 347 -14.76 -17.75 -15.26
CA LEU A 347 -14.87 -19.20 -15.48
C LEU A 347 -15.92 -19.54 -16.55
N ASP A 348 -17.13 -18.99 -16.42
CA ASP A 348 -18.27 -19.24 -17.29
C ASP A 348 -19.02 -17.92 -17.64
N PRO A 349 -18.48 -17.13 -18.59
CA PRO A 349 -19.05 -15.84 -19.00
C PRO A 349 -20.50 -15.92 -19.45
N GLU A 350 -20.88 -17.01 -20.14
CA GLU A 350 -22.22 -17.15 -20.73
C GLU A 350 -23.31 -17.32 -19.66
N ALA A 351 -22.94 -17.80 -18.47
CA ALA A 351 -23.83 -17.87 -17.32
C ALA A 351 -24.10 -16.49 -16.68
N ASP A 352 -23.32 -15.45 -16.99
CA ASP A 352 -23.63 -14.08 -16.58
C ASP A 352 -24.49 -13.38 -17.64
N ASN A 353 -25.74 -13.08 -17.29
CA ASN A 353 -26.67 -12.37 -18.16
C ASN A 353 -26.13 -11.00 -18.61
N ILE A 354 -25.27 -10.34 -17.82
CA ILE A 354 -24.70 -9.05 -18.20
C ILE A 354 -23.70 -9.20 -19.35
N TYR A 355 -23.04 -10.35 -19.46
CA TYR A 355 -22.11 -10.66 -20.52
C TYR A 355 -22.84 -11.23 -21.76
N SER A 356 -23.71 -12.21 -21.58
CA SER A 356 -24.38 -12.94 -22.67
C SER A 356 -25.50 -12.16 -23.36
N GLU A 357 -26.33 -11.40 -22.61
CA GLU A 357 -27.48 -10.68 -23.19
C GLU A 357 -27.08 -9.31 -23.77
N LYS A 358 -26.71 -9.29 -25.05
CA LYS A 358 -26.49 -8.02 -25.78
C LYS A 358 -27.76 -7.15 -25.75
N PRO A 359 -27.71 -5.90 -25.24
CA PRO A 359 -28.85 -5.00 -25.26
C PRO A 359 -29.29 -4.67 -26.69
N GLU A 360 -30.61 -4.58 -26.90
CA GLU A 360 -31.20 -4.21 -28.19
C GLU A 360 -30.67 -2.84 -28.67
N GLU A 361 -30.20 -2.81 -29.92
CA GLU A 361 -29.76 -1.58 -30.59
C GLU A 361 -30.96 -0.91 -31.24
N VAL A 362 -31.16 0.36 -30.90
CA VAL A 362 -32.25 1.19 -31.41
C VAL A 362 -31.65 2.26 -32.30
N ASP A 363 -32.34 2.62 -33.38
CA ASP A 363 -31.90 3.65 -34.31
C ASP A 363 -31.85 5.05 -33.65
N ASP A 364 -30.96 5.91 -34.14
CA ASP A 364 -30.74 7.24 -33.58
C ASP A 364 -31.99 8.12 -33.58
N ALA A 365 -32.90 7.93 -34.54
CA ALA A 365 -34.14 8.69 -34.61
C ALA A 365 -35.09 8.30 -33.47
N THR A 366 -35.27 7.00 -33.23
CA THR A 366 -36.05 6.48 -32.10
C THR A 366 -35.42 6.80 -30.76
N LEU A 367 -34.09 6.75 -30.63
CA LEU A 367 -33.36 7.15 -29.42
C LEU A 367 -33.56 8.63 -29.06
N LYS A 368 -33.61 9.50 -30.07
CA LYS A 368 -33.93 10.93 -29.87
C LYS A 368 -35.38 11.15 -29.44
N ALA A 369 -36.29 10.28 -29.86
CA ALA A 369 -37.70 10.31 -29.46
C ALA A 369 -37.94 9.81 -28.02
N TYR A 370 -37.00 9.07 -27.43
CA TYR A 370 -37.12 8.59 -26.05
C TYR A 370 -37.18 9.73 -25.04
N LYS A 371 -37.94 9.50 -23.96
CA LYS A 371 -37.90 10.40 -22.79
C LYS A 371 -36.48 10.39 -22.20
N PRO A 372 -36.01 11.51 -21.60
CA PRO A 372 -34.65 11.60 -21.06
C PRO A 372 -34.25 10.44 -20.12
N ARG A 373 -35.19 9.97 -19.28
CA ARG A 373 -34.98 8.81 -18.39
C ARG A 373 -34.76 7.51 -19.17
N GLN A 374 -35.55 7.25 -20.21
CA GLN A 374 -35.43 6.05 -21.04
C GLN A 374 -34.12 6.06 -21.83
N ARG A 375 -33.77 7.21 -22.42
CA ARG A 375 -32.48 7.41 -23.11
C ARG A 375 -31.29 7.21 -22.17
N GLY A 376 -31.36 7.73 -20.95
CA GLY A 376 -30.31 7.52 -19.93
C GLY A 376 -30.19 6.07 -19.49
N THR A 377 -31.30 5.32 -19.39
CA THR A 377 -31.26 3.87 -19.11
C THR A 377 -30.68 3.08 -20.28
N TYR A 378 -31.03 3.43 -21.52
CA TYR A 378 -30.47 2.82 -22.72
C TYR A 378 -28.94 2.91 -22.75
N HIS A 379 -28.39 4.14 -22.64
CA HIS A 379 -26.93 4.32 -22.67
C HIS A 379 -26.24 3.65 -21.49
N ARG A 380 -26.83 3.65 -20.28
CA ARG A 380 -26.26 2.94 -19.12
C ARG A 380 -26.24 1.42 -19.32
N LYS A 381 -27.29 0.84 -19.91
CA LYS A 381 -27.36 -0.61 -20.17
C LYS A 381 -26.30 -1.02 -21.19
N HIS A 382 -26.20 -0.28 -22.30
CA HIS A 382 -25.19 -0.50 -23.33
C HIS A 382 -23.76 -0.31 -22.82
N ALA A 383 -23.49 0.79 -22.08
CA ALA A 383 -22.17 1.04 -21.51
C ALA A 383 -21.77 -0.01 -20.45
N ARG A 384 -22.71 -0.50 -19.65
CA ARG A 384 -22.45 -1.59 -18.69
C ARG A 384 -22.10 -2.89 -19.41
N TRP A 385 -22.91 -3.28 -20.39
CA TRP A 385 -22.67 -4.49 -21.19
C TRP A 385 -21.33 -4.43 -21.92
N ALA A 386 -21.06 -3.35 -22.66
CA ALA A 386 -19.82 -3.18 -23.41
C ALA A 386 -18.58 -3.23 -22.50
N ARG A 387 -18.66 -2.61 -21.31
CA ARG A 387 -17.58 -2.60 -20.34
C ARG A 387 -17.33 -3.98 -19.72
N VAL A 388 -18.38 -4.66 -19.26
CA VAL A 388 -18.23 -6.01 -18.69
C VAL A 388 -17.67 -6.96 -19.74
N ARG A 389 -18.21 -6.93 -20.96
CA ARG A 389 -17.72 -7.75 -22.06
C ARG A 389 -16.24 -7.49 -22.36
N ALA A 390 -15.85 -6.22 -22.52
CA ALA A 390 -14.46 -5.85 -22.79
C ALA A 390 -13.50 -6.33 -21.69
N VAL A 391 -13.86 -6.15 -20.41
CA VAL A 391 -13.02 -6.60 -19.28
C VAL A 391 -12.92 -8.13 -19.23
N VAL A 392 -14.03 -8.85 -19.45
CA VAL A 392 -14.05 -10.32 -19.39
C VAL A 392 -13.30 -10.95 -20.57
N ASP A 393 -13.50 -10.42 -21.78
CA ASP A 393 -12.77 -10.84 -22.98
C ASP A 393 -11.27 -10.65 -22.77
N GLU A 394 -10.86 -9.49 -22.24
CA GLU A 394 -9.47 -9.19 -21.93
C GLU A 394 -8.88 -10.12 -20.86
N VAL A 395 -9.63 -10.44 -19.80
CA VAL A 395 -9.17 -11.38 -18.76
C VAL A 395 -8.92 -12.77 -19.36
N ARG A 396 -9.82 -13.22 -20.25
CA ARG A 396 -9.73 -14.54 -20.88
C ARG A 396 -8.68 -14.62 -21.98
N GLU A 397 -8.38 -13.50 -22.64
CA GLU A 397 -7.23 -13.37 -23.54
C GLU A 397 -5.92 -13.58 -22.78
N GLY A 398 -5.86 -13.18 -21.51
CA GLY A 398 -4.70 -13.35 -20.65
C GLY A 398 -3.60 -12.34 -20.98
N GLY A 399 -2.34 -12.77 -20.89
CA GLY A 399 -1.18 -11.91 -21.14
C GLY A 399 -0.88 -10.97 -19.98
N TYR A 400 -1.07 -11.46 -18.75
CA TYR A 400 -0.78 -10.71 -17.53
C TYR A 400 0.68 -10.89 -17.09
N ASP A 401 1.27 -9.82 -16.58
CA ASP A 401 2.69 -9.75 -16.21
C ASP A 401 2.94 -10.20 -14.78
N GLY A 402 1.90 -10.37 -13.96
CA GLY A 402 2.02 -10.91 -12.62
C GLY A 402 0.68 -11.26 -11.98
N LEU A 403 0.72 -12.16 -10.99
CA LEU A 403 -0.41 -12.56 -10.17
C LEU A 403 -0.10 -12.31 -8.70
N ILE A 404 -0.96 -11.56 -8.02
CA ILE A 404 -0.88 -11.30 -6.59
C ILE A 404 -2.15 -11.77 -5.90
N VAL A 405 -2.00 -12.63 -4.90
CA VAL A 405 -3.13 -13.22 -4.16
C VAL A 405 -2.96 -12.93 -2.68
N ALA A 406 -3.91 -12.20 -2.10
CA ALA A 406 -4.10 -12.05 -0.66
C ALA A 406 -5.58 -12.31 -0.38
N SER A 407 -5.91 -13.59 -0.26
CA SER A 407 -7.29 -14.06 -0.16
C SER A 407 -7.41 -15.23 0.83
N VAL A 408 -8.60 -15.39 1.40
CA VAL A 408 -8.95 -16.54 2.26
C VAL A 408 -9.36 -17.76 1.42
N MET A 409 -9.49 -17.61 0.10
CA MET A 409 -9.78 -18.71 -0.82
C MET A 409 -8.64 -19.76 -0.84
N ASP A 410 -9.00 -20.98 -1.20
CA ASP A 410 -8.04 -22.06 -1.41
C ASP A 410 -7.08 -21.72 -2.58
N PRO A 411 -5.76 -21.66 -2.34
CA PRO A 411 -4.80 -21.24 -3.36
C PRO A 411 -4.73 -22.20 -4.54
N ASP A 412 -4.95 -23.49 -4.33
CA ASP A 412 -4.91 -24.50 -5.41
C ASP A 412 -6.00 -24.19 -6.45
N SER A 413 -7.23 -23.95 -5.99
CA SER A 413 -8.35 -23.57 -6.86
C SER A 413 -8.10 -22.27 -7.61
N VAL A 414 -7.52 -21.26 -6.94
CA VAL A 414 -7.20 -19.96 -7.55
C VAL A 414 -6.13 -20.11 -8.64
N LEU A 415 -5.02 -20.76 -8.31
CA LEU A 415 -3.85 -20.89 -9.19
C LEU A 415 -4.17 -21.76 -10.42
N LYS A 416 -5.02 -22.77 -10.28
CA LYS A 416 -5.49 -23.61 -11.39
C LYS A 416 -6.04 -22.77 -12.56
N HIS A 417 -6.77 -21.71 -12.25
CA HIS A 417 -7.45 -20.90 -13.25
C HIS A 417 -6.66 -19.66 -13.69
N LEU A 418 -5.84 -19.09 -12.80
CA LEU A 418 -5.16 -17.81 -13.08
C LEU A 418 -3.73 -17.95 -13.58
N VAL A 419 -2.99 -18.98 -13.16
CA VAL A 419 -1.62 -19.22 -13.66
C VAL A 419 -1.59 -19.37 -15.18
N PRO A 420 -2.55 -20.07 -15.84
CA PRO A 420 -2.57 -20.15 -17.30
C PRO A 420 -2.72 -18.81 -18.02
N LEU A 421 -3.31 -17.78 -17.38
CA LEU A 421 -3.54 -16.45 -17.97
C LEU A 421 -2.29 -15.56 -17.94
N LEU A 422 -1.21 -16.00 -17.26
CA LEU A 422 0.02 -15.24 -17.10
C LEU A 422 0.99 -15.47 -18.27
N ASN A 423 1.72 -14.41 -18.62
CA ASN A 423 2.85 -14.47 -19.56
C ASN A 423 3.97 -15.36 -19.03
N GLY A 424 4.74 -15.97 -19.93
CA GLY A 424 5.97 -16.67 -19.54
C GLY A 424 6.95 -15.72 -18.86
N GLY A 425 7.45 -16.09 -17.68
CA GLY A 425 8.33 -15.24 -16.86
C GLY A 425 7.59 -14.36 -15.85
N ALA A 426 6.25 -14.32 -15.86
CA ALA A 426 5.48 -13.53 -14.91
C ALA A 426 5.62 -14.08 -13.47
N PRO A 427 5.90 -13.22 -12.47
CA PRO A 427 5.88 -13.63 -11.07
C PRO A 427 4.47 -13.97 -10.57
N ILE A 428 4.43 -14.95 -9.68
CA ILE A 428 3.25 -15.38 -8.94
C ILE A 428 3.57 -15.19 -7.47
N VAL A 429 2.72 -14.45 -6.77
CA VAL A 429 2.88 -14.19 -5.34
C VAL A 429 1.58 -14.49 -4.61
N VAL A 430 1.66 -15.32 -3.57
CA VAL A 430 0.52 -15.66 -2.71
C VAL A 430 0.88 -15.38 -1.27
N TYR A 431 0.13 -14.50 -0.63
CA TYR A 431 0.22 -14.19 0.79
C TYR A 431 -0.77 -15.04 1.59
N SER A 432 -0.32 -15.51 2.75
CA SER A 432 -1.17 -16.13 3.77
C SER A 432 -0.69 -15.75 5.17
N PRO A 433 -1.59 -15.48 6.14
CA PRO A 433 -1.21 -15.28 7.53
C PRO A 433 -0.61 -16.56 8.16
N SER A 434 -0.99 -17.74 7.66
CA SER A 434 -0.54 -19.04 8.13
C SER A 434 0.38 -19.73 7.12
N VAL A 435 1.33 -20.52 7.62
CA VAL A 435 2.35 -21.19 6.79
C VAL A 435 1.83 -22.46 6.14
N GLU A 436 0.89 -23.14 6.79
CA GLU A 436 0.38 -24.46 6.46
C GLU A 436 -0.24 -24.50 5.05
N LEU A 437 -1.03 -23.48 4.71
CA LEU A 437 -1.63 -23.33 3.39
C LEU A 437 -0.57 -23.26 2.29
N LEU A 438 0.49 -22.48 2.53
CA LEU A 438 1.56 -22.31 1.54
C LEU A 438 2.52 -23.51 1.52
N THR A 439 2.68 -24.26 2.61
CA THR A 439 3.43 -25.52 2.59
C THR A 439 2.75 -26.59 1.75
N ASN A 440 1.41 -26.67 1.80
CA ASN A 440 0.66 -27.55 0.92
C ASN A 440 0.83 -27.14 -0.54
N LEU A 441 0.77 -25.83 -0.81
CA LEU A 441 1.00 -25.30 -2.15
C LEU A 441 2.42 -25.58 -2.68
N MET A 442 3.43 -25.47 -1.81
CA MET A 442 4.81 -25.84 -2.14
C MET A 442 4.93 -27.32 -2.51
N ASP A 443 4.19 -28.22 -1.84
CA ASP A 443 4.15 -29.63 -2.22
C ASP A 443 3.55 -29.82 -3.61
N GLN A 444 2.46 -29.11 -3.94
CA GLN A 444 1.83 -29.19 -5.27
C GLN A 444 2.81 -28.89 -6.41
N TYR A 445 3.72 -27.93 -6.21
CA TYR A 445 4.75 -27.55 -7.18
C TYR A 445 6.12 -28.22 -6.95
N SER A 446 6.18 -29.25 -6.10
CA SER A 446 7.43 -29.95 -5.78
C SER A 446 8.03 -30.66 -6.99
N THR A 447 9.35 -30.85 -6.97
CA THR A 447 10.07 -31.61 -8.01
C THR A 447 9.56 -33.04 -8.14
N ALA A 448 9.17 -33.67 -7.02
CA ALA A 448 8.62 -35.02 -7.01
C ALA A 448 7.28 -35.08 -7.75
N ARG A 449 6.33 -34.18 -7.42
CA ARG A 449 5.05 -34.09 -8.12
C ARG A 449 5.22 -33.71 -9.58
N ARG A 450 6.12 -32.78 -9.90
CA ARG A 450 6.43 -32.42 -11.28
C ARG A 450 6.88 -33.63 -12.10
N THR A 451 7.77 -34.44 -11.53
CA THR A 451 8.28 -35.66 -12.20
C THR A 451 7.15 -36.67 -12.40
N ALA A 452 6.35 -36.92 -11.37
CA ALA A 452 5.20 -37.83 -11.45
C ALA A 452 4.18 -37.37 -12.50
N TYR A 453 3.87 -36.07 -12.54
CA TYR A 453 2.97 -35.47 -13.52
C TYR A 453 3.47 -35.68 -14.96
N ILE A 454 4.76 -35.43 -15.21
CA ILE A 454 5.37 -35.61 -16.54
C ILE A 454 5.30 -37.08 -16.98
N HIS A 455 5.64 -38.02 -16.11
CA HIS A 455 5.55 -39.45 -16.41
C HIS A 455 4.11 -39.88 -16.71
N LYS A 456 3.17 -39.51 -15.84
CA LYS A 456 1.75 -39.84 -16.01
C LYS A 456 1.20 -39.28 -17.33
N LYS A 457 1.53 -38.04 -17.66
CA LYS A 457 1.14 -37.41 -18.93
C LYS A 457 1.72 -38.16 -20.13
N ALA A 458 3.00 -38.52 -20.09
CA ALA A 458 3.65 -39.28 -21.16
C ALA A 458 3.05 -40.68 -21.34
N ASP A 459 2.69 -41.36 -20.26
CA ASP A 459 2.05 -42.68 -20.28
C ASP A 459 0.66 -42.60 -20.93
N LEU A 460 -0.16 -41.62 -20.54
CA LEU A 460 -1.49 -41.39 -21.12
C LEU A 460 -1.42 -41.01 -22.61
N GLU A 461 -0.45 -40.20 -23.01
CA GLU A 461 -0.22 -39.89 -24.43
C GLU A 461 0.21 -41.13 -25.23
N LYS A 462 1.05 -41.99 -24.64
CA LYS A 462 1.46 -43.25 -25.28
C LYS A 462 0.30 -44.22 -25.43
N GLU A 463 -0.53 -44.36 -24.39
CA GLU A 463 -1.74 -45.18 -24.41
C GLU A 463 -2.69 -44.71 -25.53
N ARG A 464 -2.99 -43.41 -25.61
CA ARG A 464 -3.85 -42.87 -26.68
C ARG A 464 -3.27 -43.05 -28.08
N ARG A 465 -1.94 -42.96 -28.25
CA ARG A 465 -1.28 -43.24 -29.54
C ARG A 465 -1.33 -44.71 -29.93
N SER A 466 -1.49 -45.62 -28.97
CA SER A 466 -1.57 -47.06 -29.22
C SER A 466 -2.98 -47.57 -29.53
N ILE A 467 -4.01 -46.72 -29.37
CA ILE A 467 -5.40 -47.05 -29.73
C ILE A 467 -5.57 -46.87 -31.24
N ASP A 468 -6.03 -47.93 -31.92
CA ASP A 468 -6.33 -47.88 -33.35
C ASP A 468 -7.51 -46.92 -33.64
N PRO A 469 -7.40 -46.03 -34.65
CA PRO A 469 -8.43 -45.05 -34.96
C PRO A 469 -9.76 -45.67 -35.42
N GLU A 470 -9.77 -46.94 -35.85
CA GLU A 470 -10.98 -47.69 -36.22
C GLU A 470 -11.76 -48.26 -35.01
N ASN A 471 -11.16 -48.29 -33.83
CA ASN A 471 -11.73 -48.81 -32.58
C ASN A 471 -11.97 -47.70 -31.53
N MET A 472 -12.13 -46.44 -31.97
CA MET A 472 -12.43 -45.32 -31.07
C MET A 472 -13.82 -45.50 -30.44
N ASP A 473 -13.85 -46.04 -29.22
CA ASP A 473 -14.97 -45.80 -28.31
C ASP A 473 -15.06 -44.30 -28.04
N VAL A 474 -16.26 -43.75 -28.20
CA VAL A 474 -16.55 -42.32 -28.29
C VAL A 474 -16.34 -41.56 -26.97
N ASP A 475 -16.14 -42.26 -25.85
CA ASP A 475 -16.21 -41.70 -24.48
C ASP A 475 -14.92 -41.83 -23.65
N LEU A 476 -13.72 -41.89 -24.26
CA LEU A 476 -12.47 -41.82 -23.47
C LEU A 476 -12.27 -40.42 -22.84
N PRO A 477 -12.10 -40.31 -21.51
CA PRO A 477 -11.86 -39.03 -20.84
C PRO A 477 -10.62 -38.33 -21.40
N SER A 478 -10.65 -36.99 -21.47
CA SER A 478 -9.48 -36.21 -21.90
C SER A 478 -8.28 -36.46 -20.98
N ILE A 479 -7.06 -36.37 -21.54
CA ILE A 479 -5.81 -36.50 -20.76
C ILE A 479 -5.82 -35.52 -19.59
N GLU A 480 -6.28 -34.29 -19.83
CA GLU A 480 -6.41 -33.25 -18.81
C GLU A 480 -7.39 -33.64 -17.70
N SER A 481 -8.53 -34.25 -18.05
CA SER A 481 -9.48 -34.74 -17.05
C SER A 481 -8.86 -35.80 -16.17
N GLN A 482 -8.11 -36.75 -16.75
CA GLN A 482 -7.45 -37.81 -15.98
C GLN A 482 -6.33 -37.24 -15.10
N LEU A 483 -5.51 -36.33 -15.62
CA LEU A 483 -4.46 -35.67 -14.84
C LEU A 483 -5.05 -34.84 -13.70
N SER A 484 -6.14 -34.11 -13.94
CA SER A 484 -6.79 -33.27 -12.92
C SER A 484 -7.39 -34.06 -11.75
N SER A 485 -7.63 -35.36 -11.93
CA SER A 485 -8.13 -36.24 -10.86
C SER A 485 -7.04 -36.58 -9.82
N GLU A 486 -5.77 -36.59 -10.23
CA GLU A 486 -4.62 -36.94 -9.39
C GLU A 486 -3.79 -35.70 -9.01
N PHE A 487 -3.76 -34.70 -9.89
CA PHE A 487 -3.00 -33.46 -9.74
C PHE A 487 -3.94 -32.25 -9.84
N PRO A 488 -4.26 -31.58 -8.70
CA PRO A 488 -5.12 -30.40 -8.70
C PRO A 488 -4.57 -29.24 -9.53
N LEU A 489 -3.23 -29.11 -9.54
CA LEU A 489 -2.45 -28.11 -10.27
C LEU A 489 -1.54 -28.78 -11.29
N ASP A 490 -1.18 -28.07 -12.36
CA ASP A 490 -0.10 -28.49 -13.25
C ASP A 490 1.25 -27.97 -12.70
N PRO A 491 2.08 -28.85 -12.10
CA PRO A 491 3.36 -28.47 -11.50
C PRO A 491 4.41 -28.01 -12.50
N THR A 492 4.17 -28.18 -13.80
CA THR A 492 5.09 -27.74 -14.87
C THR A 492 4.94 -26.25 -15.21
N LEU A 493 3.84 -25.62 -14.77
CA LEU A 493 3.55 -24.22 -15.08
C LEU A 493 4.31 -23.21 -14.21
N VAL A 494 4.88 -23.64 -13.09
CA VAL A 494 5.56 -22.76 -12.12
C VAL A 494 6.98 -23.26 -11.88
N LEU A 495 7.96 -22.36 -11.98
CA LEU A 495 9.37 -22.59 -11.73
C LEU A 495 9.79 -22.00 -10.39
N ALA A 496 10.73 -22.69 -9.72
CA ALA A 496 11.37 -22.27 -8.48
C ALA A 496 10.37 -21.77 -7.42
N PRO A 497 9.41 -22.60 -7.00
CA PRO A 497 8.53 -22.24 -5.89
C PRO A 497 9.38 -21.98 -4.64
N MET A 498 9.10 -20.88 -3.95
CA MET A 498 9.78 -20.43 -2.75
C MET A 498 8.75 -20.07 -1.69
N LEU A 499 9.04 -20.43 -0.44
CA LEU A 499 8.28 -20.00 0.71
C LEU A 499 9.15 -19.09 1.56
N GLN A 500 8.72 -17.86 1.76
CA GLN A 500 9.46 -16.83 2.46
C GLN A 500 8.64 -16.17 3.55
N THR A 501 9.34 -15.56 4.50
CA THR A 501 8.75 -14.83 5.60
C THR A 501 9.75 -13.77 6.04
N SER A 502 9.26 -12.63 6.52
CA SER A 502 10.10 -11.54 7.01
C SER A 502 9.58 -11.04 8.35
N ARG A 503 10.48 -10.62 9.23
CA ARG A 503 10.17 -10.15 10.57
C ARG A 503 10.88 -8.84 10.81
N VAL A 504 10.15 -7.86 11.32
CA VAL A 504 10.71 -6.56 11.70
C VAL A 504 10.84 -6.52 13.21
N ARG A 505 12.00 -6.05 13.69
CA ARG A 505 12.23 -5.78 15.11
C ARG A 505 12.60 -4.32 15.26
N GLU A 506 11.73 -3.57 15.93
CA GLU A 506 11.96 -2.17 16.23
C GLU A 506 13.03 -1.99 17.32
N TRP A 507 13.77 -0.89 17.21
CA TRP A 507 14.84 -0.53 18.14
C TRP A 507 14.60 0.84 18.74
N GLN A 508 14.79 0.93 20.05
CA GLN A 508 15.04 2.21 20.69
C GLN A 508 16.49 2.58 20.44
N VAL A 509 16.74 3.72 19.80
CA VAL A 509 18.09 4.20 19.48
C VAL A 509 18.28 5.56 20.12
N LEU A 510 18.85 5.56 21.33
CA LEU A 510 19.08 6.77 22.11
C LEU A 510 20.40 6.58 22.89
N PRO A 511 21.22 7.63 23.09
CA PRO A 511 22.51 7.52 23.77
C PRO A 511 22.41 6.80 25.12
N GLY A 512 23.27 5.81 25.36
CA GLY A 512 23.31 5.03 26.60
C GLY A 512 22.09 4.11 26.87
N ARG A 513 21.09 4.08 25.99
CA ARG A 513 19.84 3.29 26.16
C ARG A 513 19.37 2.61 24.87
N THR A 514 20.31 2.25 23.98
CA THR A 514 20.00 1.55 22.73
C THR A 514 19.72 0.07 22.99
N HIS A 515 18.51 -0.38 22.68
CA HIS A 515 18.10 -1.78 22.79
C HIS A 515 16.90 -2.06 21.87
N PRO A 516 16.67 -3.32 21.44
CA PRO A 516 15.44 -3.65 20.74
C PRO A 516 14.24 -3.43 21.66
N LEU A 517 13.07 -3.14 21.10
CA LEU A 517 11.84 -3.16 21.89
C LEU A 517 11.64 -4.56 22.50
N MET A 518 11.28 -4.58 23.78
CA MET A 518 11.16 -5.82 24.57
C MET A 518 9.87 -6.59 24.24
N THR A 519 8.85 -5.87 23.80
CA THR A 519 7.55 -6.40 23.38
C THR A 519 7.21 -5.83 22.02
N GLY A 520 6.63 -6.65 21.16
CA GLY A 520 6.07 -6.23 19.89
C GLY A 520 4.67 -6.79 19.73
N ARG A 521 4.04 -6.42 18.62
CA ARG A 521 2.75 -6.96 18.24
C ARG A 521 2.87 -8.47 18.00
N GLY A 522 2.06 -9.26 18.70
CA GLY A 522 1.86 -10.68 18.40
C GLY A 522 0.99 -10.89 17.15
N GLY A 523 0.42 -12.08 17.02
CA GLY A 523 -0.47 -12.43 15.90
C GLY A 523 0.25 -13.15 14.77
N ALA A 524 -0.41 -13.21 13.61
CA ALA A 524 0.15 -13.77 12.40
C ALA A 524 1.25 -12.86 11.87
N GLU A 525 2.36 -13.48 11.49
CA GLU A 525 3.53 -12.77 10.99
C GLU A 525 3.56 -12.70 9.46
N GLY A 526 2.70 -13.47 8.78
CA GLY A 526 2.59 -13.49 7.34
C GLY A 526 3.67 -14.35 6.66
N TYR A 527 3.26 -15.09 5.65
CA TYR A 527 4.10 -15.91 4.80
C TYR A 527 3.78 -15.62 3.34
N ILE A 528 4.78 -15.73 2.48
CA ILE A 528 4.67 -15.43 1.06
C ILE A 528 5.21 -16.63 0.28
N PHE A 529 4.38 -17.16 -0.60
CA PHE A 529 4.79 -18.05 -1.67
C PHE A 529 5.15 -17.21 -2.88
N HIS A 530 6.27 -17.53 -3.52
CA HIS A 530 6.70 -16.92 -4.77
C HIS A 530 7.07 -18.01 -5.78
N GLY A 531 6.73 -17.80 -7.04
CA GLY A 531 7.19 -18.63 -8.16
C GLY A 531 7.13 -17.86 -9.47
N ILE A 532 7.72 -18.42 -10.52
CA ILE A 532 7.74 -17.78 -11.85
C ILE A 532 6.96 -18.65 -12.83
N ARG A 533 6.05 -18.05 -13.59
CA ARG A 533 5.32 -18.73 -14.66
C ARG A 533 6.30 -19.26 -15.72
N ALA A 534 6.28 -20.57 -15.97
CA ALA A 534 7.14 -21.23 -16.96
C ALA A 534 6.31 -21.89 -18.06
N ILE A 535 6.67 -21.67 -19.32
CA ILE A 535 5.96 -22.31 -20.45
C ILE A 535 6.48 -23.75 -20.59
N PRO A 536 5.63 -24.79 -20.41
CA PRO A 536 6.06 -26.17 -20.54
C PRO A 536 6.51 -26.47 -21.96
N GLN A 537 7.53 -27.31 -22.08
CA GLN A 537 8.15 -27.66 -23.35
C GLN A 537 7.19 -28.44 -24.26
N SER A 538 6.91 -27.95 -25.47
CA SER A 538 6.11 -28.67 -26.48
C SER A 538 6.95 -29.53 -27.43
N GLN A 539 8.25 -29.24 -27.60
CA GLN A 539 9.18 -30.00 -28.46
C GLN A 539 10.58 -30.12 -27.84
N HIS A 540 11.30 -31.19 -28.18
CA HIS A 540 12.65 -31.48 -27.69
C HIS A 540 13.65 -30.41 -28.16
N VAL A 541 14.07 -29.52 -27.26
CA VAL A 541 15.07 -28.47 -27.53
C VAL A 541 16.42 -29.03 -27.16
N GLN A 542 17.24 -29.37 -28.16
CA GLN A 542 18.67 -29.59 -27.93
C GLN A 542 19.33 -28.22 -27.74
N ALA A 543 19.83 -27.97 -26.54
CA ALA A 543 20.77 -26.89 -26.32
C ALA A 543 22.03 -27.17 -27.15
N ARG A 544 22.18 -26.51 -28.31
CA ARG A 544 23.46 -26.45 -29.02
C ARG A 544 24.39 -25.58 -28.18
N GLY A 545 25.05 -26.18 -27.20
CA GLY A 545 26.18 -25.55 -26.55
C GLY A 545 27.19 -25.18 -27.64
N ILE A 546 27.47 -23.89 -27.79
CA ILE A 546 28.61 -23.42 -28.58
C ILE A 546 29.84 -23.87 -27.80
N SER A 547 30.27 -25.10 -28.05
CA SER A 547 31.55 -25.62 -27.60
C SER A 547 32.63 -24.76 -28.27
N THR A 548 33.05 -23.70 -27.58
CA THR A 548 34.30 -23.01 -27.92
C THR A 548 35.42 -24.00 -27.70
N ARG A 549 35.83 -24.67 -28.79
CA ARG A 549 37.02 -25.52 -28.85
C ARG A 549 38.20 -24.78 -28.22
N LYS A 550 38.66 -25.28 -27.07
CA LYS A 550 40.06 -25.11 -26.65
C LYS A 550 40.58 -26.43 -26.11
N ARG A 551 41.35 -27.12 -26.95
CA ARG A 551 42.63 -27.72 -26.54
C ARG A 551 43.52 -27.82 -27.78
N ARG A 552 44.54 -26.97 -27.79
CA ARG A 552 45.66 -26.97 -28.73
C ARG A 552 46.46 -28.25 -28.45
N LYS A 553 46.63 -29.10 -29.45
CA LYS A 553 47.50 -30.28 -29.39
C LYS A 553 48.94 -29.77 -29.34
N LEU A 554 49.65 -30.02 -28.25
CA LEU A 554 51.11 -29.83 -28.20
C LEU A 554 51.73 -31.09 -28.79
N ASP A 555 52.52 -30.92 -29.84
CA ASP A 555 53.38 -31.98 -30.37
C ASP A 555 54.43 -32.33 -29.30
N VAL A 556 54.42 -33.59 -28.88
CA VAL A 556 55.49 -34.15 -28.05
C VAL A 556 56.59 -34.58 -29.02
N GLY A 557 57.58 -33.70 -29.18
CA GLY A 557 58.89 -34.04 -29.69
C GLY A 557 59.69 -34.75 -28.60
N ASP A 558 60.20 -35.92 -28.97
CA ASP A 558 61.14 -36.80 -28.28
C ASP A 558 62.28 -36.03 -27.57
N ILE A 559 62.46 -36.20 -26.25
CA ILE A 559 63.73 -36.07 -25.50
C ILE A 559 63.55 -36.76 -24.11
N GLY A 560 64.26 -37.88 -23.94
CA GLY A 560 65.06 -38.27 -22.77
C GLY A 560 64.45 -38.29 -21.36
N THR A 561 64.38 -39.48 -20.77
CA THR A 561 64.36 -39.69 -19.31
C THR A 561 65.61 -39.07 -18.63
N PRO A 562 65.46 -38.53 -17.41
CA PRO A 562 65.99 -39.28 -16.27
C PRO A 562 65.11 -39.22 -15.00
N GLU A 563 65.49 -40.12 -14.09
CA GLU A 563 64.96 -40.40 -12.76
C GLU A 563 65.12 -39.24 -11.75
N ASP A 564 64.42 -39.44 -10.63
CA ASP A 564 64.65 -38.91 -9.28
C ASP A 564 64.05 -37.56 -8.83
N ALA A 565 63.47 -37.70 -7.62
CA ALA A 565 63.49 -36.76 -6.50
C ALA A 565 62.41 -35.66 -6.37
N LEU A 566 61.55 -35.92 -5.38
CA LEU A 566 61.23 -35.04 -4.22
C LEU A 566 60.32 -33.81 -4.42
N THR A 567 59.22 -33.87 -3.65
CA THR A 567 58.39 -32.78 -3.11
C THR A 567 59.16 -31.54 -2.63
N PRO A 568 58.54 -30.33 -2.69
CA PRO A 568 57.90 -29.71 -1.50
C PRO A 568 56.53 -29.08 -1.84
N ILE A 569 55.48 -29.18 -1.00
CA ILE A 569 55.15 -28.39 0.20
C ILE A 569 55.00 -26.87 -0.06
N THR A 570 53.71 -26.46 -0.10
CA THR A 570 53.04 -25.20 0.31
C THR A 570 53.60 -23.82 -0.09
N ALA A 571 52.68 -23.00 -0.61
CA ALA A 571 52.17 -21.83 0.11
C ALA A 571 50.64 -21.81 -0.02
#